data_AF-A0A962NWD8-F1
#
_entry.id   AF-A0A962NWD8-F1
#
_cell.length_a   1.000
_cell.length_b   1.000
_cell.length_c   1.000
_cell.angle_alpha   90.00
_cell.angle_beta   90.00
_cell.angle_gamma   90.00
#
_symmetry.space_group_name_H-M   'P 1'
#
loop_
_entity.id
_entity.type
_entity.pdbx_description
1 polymer ?
#
loop_
_entity_poly.entity_id
_entity_poly.type
_entity_poly.pdbx_seq_one_letter_code
_entity_poly.pdbx_strand_id
1 'polypeptide(L)' 'MSPTLNLTLDLIRCPSVTPVDANCQELMIQRLEKIGFTVERLRFGEVDNFWARRGTTAPVFAFAGHTDVVPTGTLTAWHN' A
#
# COMPACT_ATOMS: atom_id res chain seq x y z
N MET A 1 -19.26 5.65 -6.48
CA MET A 1 -17.92 5.21 -6.95
C MET A 1 -17.69 3.78 -6.50
N SER A 2 -16.94 2.98 -7.26
CA SER A 2 -16.68 1.58 -6.90
C SER A 2 -15.71 1.48 -5.71
N PRO A 3 -15.73 0.38 -4.94
CA PRO A 3 -14.77 0.17 -3.84
C PRO A 3 -13.31 0.25 -4.28
N THR A 4 -13.00 -0.26 -5.48
CA THR A 4 -11.67 -0.18 -6.08
C THR A 4 -11.27 1.27 -6.37
N LEU A 5 -12.14 2.06 -7.03
CA LEU A 5 -11.84 3.45 -7.33
C LEU A 5 -11.64 4.27 -6.05
N ASN A 6 -12.45 4.04 -5.02
CA ASN A 6 -12.29 4.72 -3.72
C ASN A 6 -10.92 4.42 -3.09
N LEU A 7 -10.53 3.13 -3.04
CA LEU A 7 -9.23 2.73 -2.51
C LEU A 7 -8.08 3.37 -3.31
N THR A 8 -8.16 3.33 -4.64
CA THR A 8 -7.13 3.91 -5.50
C THR A 8 -6.96 5.41 -5.24
N LEU A 9 -8.06 6.16 -5.10
CA LEU A 9 -7.98 7.59 -4.81
C LEU A 9 -7.46 7.89 -3.40
N ASP A 10 -7.81 7.07 -2.41
CA ASP A 10 -7.27 7.22 -1.06
C ASP A 10 -5.74 6.99 -1.05
N LEU A 11 -5.25 6.00 -1.79
CA LEU A 11 -3.81 5.73 -1.93
C LEU A 11 -3.09 6.82 -2.74
N ILE A 12 -3.67 7.34 -3.82
CA ILE A 12 -3.06 8.43 -4.61
C ILE A 12 -2.89 9.73 -3.79
N ARG A 13 -3.74 9.94 -2.78
CA ARG A 13 -3.64 11.12 -1.90
C ARG A 13 -2.49 11.03 -0.90
N CYS A 14 -1.91 9.84 -0.70
CA CYS A 14 -0.73 9.67 0.13
C CYS A 14 0.52 10.12 -0.65
N PRO A 15 1.27 11.14 -0.18
CA PRO A 15 2.49 11.60 -0.84
C PRO A 15 3.67 10.66 -0.53
N SER A 16 3.58 9.41 -0.97
CA SER A 16 4.51 8.32 -0.64
C SER A 16 5.78 8.33 -1.49
N VAL A 17 6.51 9.46 -1.54
CA VAL A 17 7.78 9.49 -2.29
C VAL A 17 8.82 8.60 -1.60
N THR A 18 9.50 7.72 -2.33
CA THR A 18 10.48 6.76 -1.80
C THR A 18 11.45 7.42 -0.80
N PRO A 19 11.70 6.83 0.39
CA PRO A 19 11.18 5.56 0.93
C PRO A 19 9.90 5.71 1.79
N VAL A 20 9.26 6.87 1.77
CA VAL A 20 8.17 7.22 2.68
C VAL A 20 6.88 6.50 2.27
N ASP A 21 6.28 5.71 3.17
CA ASP A 21 5.01 5.03 2.89
C ASP A 21 3.79 5.96 2.90
N ALA A 22 3.86 7.06 3.66
CA ALA A 22 2.77 8.03 3.82
C ALA A 22 1.40 7.41 4.19
N ASN A 23 1.42 6.35 5.02
CA ASN A 23 0.24 5.65 5.55
C ASN A 23 -0.52 4.79 4.51
N CYS A 24 0.06 4.54 3.34
CA CYS A 24 -0.50 3.62 2.34
C CYS A 24 -0.65 2.20 2.88
N GLN A 25 0.40 1.66 3.52
CA GLN A 25 0.38 0.31 4.07
C GLN A 25 -0.62 0.17 5.20
N GLU A 26 -0.70 1.14 6.11
CA GLU A 26 -1.68 1.14 7.20
C GLU A 26 -3.13 1.06 6.68
N LEU A 27 -3.45 1.84 5.63
CA LEU A 27 -4.77 1.83 5.01
C LEU A 27 -5.12 0.46 4.42
N MET A 28 -4.15 -0.22 3.80
CA MET A 28 -4.35 -1.58 3.28
C MET A 28 -4.46 -2.61 4.40
N ILE A 29 -3.59 -2.54 5.41
CA ILE A 29 -3.55 -3.44 6.57
C ILE A 29 -4.90 -3.44 7.29
N GLN A 30 -5.43 -2.26 7.63
CA GLN A 30 -6.73 -2.16 8.32
C GLN A 30 -7.88 -2.78 7.53
N ARG A 31 -7.84 -2.72 6.19
CA ARG A 31 -8.85 -3.36 5.33
C ARG A 31 -8.68 -4.87 5.28
N LEU A 32 -7.44 -5.36 5.21
CA LEU A 32 -7.10 -6.77 5.12
C LEU A 32 -7.37 -7.50 6.45
N GLU A 33 -7.02 -6.91 7.59
CA GLU A 33 -7.28 -7.46 8.93
C GLU A 33 -8.79 -7.67 9.17
N LYS A 34 -9.62 -6.73 8.72
CA LYS A 34 -11.10 -6.83 8.81
C LYS A 34 -11.68 -8.04 8.08
N ILE A 35 -10.96 -8.60 7.11
CA ILE A 35 -11.37 -9.79 6.35
C ILE A 35 -10.51 -11.02 6.67
N GLY A 36 -9.82 -11.02 7.81
CA GLY A 36 -9.14 -12.20 8.36
C GLY A 36 -7.77 -12.51 7.77
N PHE A 37 -7.06 -11.50 7.24
CA PHE A 37 -5.62 -11.64 7.01
C PHE A 37 -4.87 -11.41 8.32
N THR A 38 -3.86 -12.24 8.57
CA THR A 38 -2.83 -11.97 9.57
C THR A 38 -1.74 -11.14 8.90
N VAL A 39 -1.34 -10.05 9.54
CA VAL A 39 -0.34 -9.12 9.00
C VAL A 39 0.94 -9.19 9.83
N GLU A 40 2.06 -9.44 9.16
CA GLU A 40 3.40 -9.29 9.70
C GLU A 40 4.00 -7.99 9.15
N ARG A 41 4.31 -7.03 10.03
CA ARG A 41 4.97 -5.78 9.67
C ARG A 41 6.49 -5.99 9.68
N LEU A 42 7.15 -5.59 8.61
CA LEU A 42 8.54 -5.89 8.31
C LEU A 42 9.29 -4.60 7.95
N ARG A 43 9.74 -3.85 8.97
CA ARG A 43 10.55 -2.64 8.75
C ARG A 43 12.03 -2.98 8.71
N PHE A 44 12.71 -2.53 7.65
CA PHE A 44 14.16 -2.67 7.48
C PHE A 44 14.77 -1.32 7.16
N GLY A 45 15.56 -0.76 8.09
CA GLY A 45 16.07 0.60 7.97
C GLY A 45 14.93 1.61 7.83
N GLU A 46 14.94 2.35 6.72
CA GLU A 46 13.93 3.38 6.41
C GLU A 46 12.72 2.85 5.64
N VAL A 47 12.72 1.58 5.23
CA VAL A 47 11.68 0.99 4.37
C VAL A 47 10.68 0.20 5.19
N ASP A 48 9.40 0.56 5.08
CA ASP A 48 8.28 -0.20 5.61
C ASP A 48 7.83 -1.26 4.60
N ASN A 49 7.60 -2.48 5.08
CA ASN A 49 7.00 -3.57 4.31
C ASN A 49 5.94 -4.24 5.18
N PHE A 50 4.98 -4.94 4.56
CA PHE A 50 4.13 -5.88 5.27
C PHE A 50 3.88 -7.15 4.46
N TRP A 51 3.71 -8.25 5.17
CA TRP A 51 3.25 -9.52 4.62
C TRP A 51 1.87 -9.83 5.21
N ALA A 52 0.83 -9.75 4.38
CA ALA A 52 -0.52 -10.12 4.77
C ALA A 52 -0.87 -11.50 4.22
N ARG A 53 -1.23 -12.43 5.10
CA ARG A 53 -1.58 -13.80 4.71
C ARG A 53 -2.92 -14.21 5.32
N ARG A 54 -3.76 -14.82 4.48
CA ARG A 54 -4.99 -15.52 4.91
C ARG A 54 -4.87 -17.01 4.58
N GLY A 55 -5.03 -17.87 5.59
CA GLY A 55 -4.82 -19.32 5.49
C GLY A 55 -3.38 -19.75 5.76
N THR A 56 -3.19 -21.02 6.12
CA THR A 56 -1.91 -21.56 6.64
C THR A 56 -1.30 -22.68 5.80
N THR A 57 -2.01 -23.17 4.77
CA THR A 57 -1.61 -24.31 3.96
C THR A 57 -1.22 -23.91 2.53
N ALA A 58 -0.64 -24.85 1.78
CA ALA A 58 -0.32 -24.70 0.35
C ALA A 58 -1.55 -25.01 -0.54
N PRO A 59 -1.59 -24.51 -1.79
CA PRO A 59 -0.62 -23.60 -2.40
C PRO A 59 -0.80 -22.15 -1.91
N VAL A 60 0.29 -21.37 -1.89
CA VAL A 60 0.27 -19.94 -1.57
C VAL A 60 0.22 -19.15 -2.87
N PHE A 61 -0.83 -18.34 -3.03
CA PHE A 61 -0.95 -17.35 -4.09
C PHE A 61 -0.75 -15.96 -3.49
N ALA A 62 0.13 -15.14 -4.09
CA ALA A 62 0.52 -13.85 -3.55
C ALA A 62 0.36 -12.73 -4.58
N PHE A 63 -0.15 -11.59 -4.12
CA PHE A 63 -0.02 -10.31 -4.82
C PHE A 63 1.19 -9.57 -4.24
N ALA A 64 2.02 -8.99 -5.10
CA ALA A 64 3.17 -8.18 -4.72
C ALA A 64 3.11 -6.83 -5.45
N GLY A 65 3.57 -5.79 -4.78
CA GLY A 65 3.58 -4.42 -5.28
C GLY A 65 4.34 -3.51 -4.33
N HIS A 66 4.30 -2.21 -4.61
CA HIS A 66 4.97 -1.19 -3.82
C HIS A 66 4.03 0.01 -3.62
N THR A 67 4.19 0.74 -2.52
CA THR A 67 3.37 1.93 -2.19
C THR A 67 4.07 3.23 -2.52
N ASP A 68 5.39 3.20 -2.64
CA ASP A 68 6.19 4.37 -2.93
C ASP A 68 6.10 4.79 -4.40
N VAL A 69 6.29 6.08 -4.63
CA VAL A 69 6.27 6.71 -5.95
C VAL A 69 7.52 7.58 -6.14
N VAL A 70 7.80 7.92 -7.39
CA VAL A 70 8.86 8.86 -7.74
C VAL A 70 8.46 10.31 -7.39
N PRO A 71 9.44 11.23 -7.24
CA PRO A 71 9.14 12.66 -7.12
C PRO A 71 8.29 13.18 -8.28
N THR A 72 7.40 14.13 -8.00
CA THR A 72 6.42 14.66 -8.98
C THR A 72 7.02 15.53 -10.09
N GLY A 73 8.27 15.96 -9.92
CA GLY A 73 8.83 17.07 -10.69
C GLY A 73 8.08 18.38 -10.43
N THR A 74 8.10 19.29 -11.39
CA THR A 74 7.47 20.61 -11.28
C THR A 74 5.95 20.51 -11.32
N LEU A 75 5.27 20.85 -10.21
CA LEU A 75 3.81 20.76 -10.10
C LEU A 75 3.07 21.60 -11.15
N THR A 76 3.61 22.75 -11.56
CA THR A 76 2.97 23.60 -12.58
C THR A 76 2.97 22.99 -13.98
N ALA A 77 3.71 21.90 -14.22
CA ALA A 77 3.68 21.16 -15.48
C ALA A 77 2.52 20.15 -15.55
N TRP A 78 1.87 19.85 -14.42
CA TRP A 78 0.72 18.94 -14.37
C TRP A 78 -0.55 19.70 -14.81
N HIS A 79 -1.26 19.16 -15.79
CA HIS A 79 -2.56 19.65 -16.26
C HIS A 79 -3.61 18.55 -16.13
N ASN A 80 -4.88 18.95 -16.06
CA ASN A 80 -6.03 18.03 -15.95
C ASN A 80 -6.57 17.63 -17.33
#